data_AF-A0A5R2N9B6-F1
#
_entry.id   AF-A0A5R2N9B6-F1
#
_cell.length_a   1.000
_cell.length_b   1.000
_cell.length_c   1.000
_cell.angle_alpha   90.00
_cell.angle_beta   90.00
_cell.angle_gamma   90.00
#
_symmetry.space_group_name_H-M   'P 1'
#
loop_
_entity.id
_entity.type
_entity.pdbx_description
1 polymer ?
#
loop_
_entity_poly.entity_id
_entity_poly.type
_entity_poly.pdbx_seq_one_letter_code
_entity_poly.pdbx_strand_id
1 'polypeptide(L)'
;MRKYLFSAGFALLLAATSVSITAMTPPAFASQIKYVVNNVPITTGDIAHRAAFFKLQRKKGDAAQEMIDQTLRLAEARRLGIRITDQQVDAAYQRFASNNKMPLAKLDAIMTQSGVTKEHFKEFIRAQMAWNQALSARYRSGEGGSVTEQDAVRRMLDKGGSKP
;
A
#
# COMPACT_ATOMS: atom_id res chain seq x y z
N MET A 1 -61.78 58.25 -12.21
CA MET A 1 -63.05 57.50 -12.23
C MET A 1 -62.74 56.02 -11.99
N ARG A 2 -63.27 55.44 -10.91
CA ARG A 2 -63.29 53.98 -10.68
C ARG A 2 -64.21 53.32 -11.71
N LYS A 3 -63.84 52.13 -12.20
CA LYS A 3 -64.74 50.96 -12.30
C LYS A 3 -63.94 49.70 -12.63
N TYR A 4 -64.30 48.64 -11.93
CA TYR A 4 -63.71 47.31 -11.90
C TYR A 4 -64.31 46.42 -13.00
N LEU A 5 -63.73 45.22 -13.10
CA LEU A 5 -64.29 43.96 -13.61
C LEU A 5 -64.02 43.69 -15.10
N PHE A 6 -63.12 42.74 -15.38
CA PHE A 6 -63.54 41.42 -15.87
C PHE A 6 -62.42 40.41 -15.55
N SER A 7 -62.78 39.45 -14.69
CA SER A 7 -62.02 38.25 -14.40
C SER A 7 -62.22 37.23 -15.53
N ALA A 8 -61.31 36.24 -15.59
CA ALA A 8 -61.31 35.02 -16.41
C ALA A 8 -60.34 35.05 -17.61
N GLY A 9 -59.11 34.62 -17.34
CA GLY A 9 -58.10 34.36 -18.35
C GLY A 9 -57.10 33.31 -17.85
N PHE A 10 -57.53 32.04 -17.93
CA PHE A 10 -56.65 30.87 -18.08
C PHE A 10 -55.66 30.58 -16.94
N ALA A 11 -56.17 29.85 -15.95
CA ALA A 11 -55.33 28.90 -15.22
C ALA A 11 -54.68 27.92 -16.21
N LEU A 12 -53.44 27.53 -15.90
CA LEU A 12 -52.70 26.33 -16.36
C LEU A 12 -51.39 26.65 -17.10
N LEU A 13 -50.30 26.74 -16.34
CA LEU A 13 -48.98 26.21 -16.74
C LEU A 13 -48.07 26.10 -15.51
N LEU A 14 -48.50 25.25 -14.56
CA LEU A 14 -47.57 24.52 -13.71
C LEU A 14 -47.02 23.33 -14.52
N ALA A 15 -45.78 22.94 -14.21
CA ALA A 15 -45.05 21.77 -14.71
C ALA A 15 -44.18 22.01 -15.96
N ALA A 16 -43.19 22.90 -15.84
CA ALA A 16 -41.93 22.70 -16.55
C ALA A 16 -41.22 21.50 -15.90
N THR A 17 -41.18 20.41 -16.63
CA THR A 17 -40.68 19.08 -16.29
C THR A 17 -39.23 19.12 -15.78
N SER A 18 -39.02 18.79 -14.52
CA SER A 18 -37.73 18.36 -13.99
C SER A 18 -37.34 17.03 -14.64
N VAL A 19 -36.58 17.08 -15.73
CA VAL A 19 -35.90 15.91 -16.28
C VAL A 19 -34.80 15.53 -15.30
N SER A 20 -35.07 14.57 -14.42
CA SER A 20 -34.06 13.94 -13.58
C SER A 20 -33.11 13.16 -14.49
N ILE A 21 -31.93 13.72 -14.76
CA ILE A 21 -30.82 12.98 -15.36
C ILE A 21 -30.38 11.96 -14.31
N THR A 22 -30.80 10.72 -14.48
CA THR A 22 -30.25 9.58 -13.75
C THR A 22 -28.79 9.44 -14.16
N ALA A 23 -27.89 9.99 -13.34
CA ALA A 23 -26.47 9.71 -13.47
C ALA A 23 -26.27 8.20 -13.32
N MET A 24 -25.89 7.53 -14.42
CA MET A 24 -25.45 6.15 -14.37
C MET A 24 -24.14 6.12 -13.59
N THR A 25 -24.23 5.81 -12.29
CA THR A 25 -23.04 5.51 -11.49
C THR A 25 -22.39 4.27 -12.10
N PRO A 26 -21.11 4.33 -12.50
CA PRO A 26 -20.41 3.15 -13.00
C PRO A 26 -20.45 2.05 -11.93
N PRO A 27 -20.54 0.77 -12.33
CA PRO A 27 -20.58 -0.32 -11.37
C PRO A 27 -19.33 -0.27 -10.49
N ALA A 28 -19.53 -0.14 -9.18
CA ALA A 28 -18.46 -0.29 -8.23
C ALA A 28 -18.01 -1.76 -8.25
N PHE A 29 -16.82 -2.02 -8.77
CA PHE A 29 -16.22 -3.35 -8.65
C PHE A 29 -15.92 -3.62 -7.17
N ALA A 30 -16.75 -4.44 -6.54
CA ALA A 30 -16.52 -4.87 -5.17
C ALA A 30 -15.19 -5.61 -5.08
N SER A 31 -14.30 -5.15 -4.20
CA SER A 31 -13.06 -5.87 -3.91
C SER A 31 -13.40 -7.20 -3.23
N GLN A 32 -12.90 -8.30 -3.79
CA GLN A 32 -13.16 -9.66 -3.29
C GLN A 32 -11.95 -10.15 -2.50
N ILE A 33 -12.18 -10.96 -1.46
CA ILE A 33 -11.09 -11.63 -0.74
C ILE A 33 -10.56 -12.75 -1.63
N LYS A 34 -9.28 -12.67 -1.99
CA LYS A 34 -8.61 -13.67 -2.84
C LYS A 34 -7.84 -14.69 -2.02
N TYR A 35 -7.17 -14.25 -0.95
CA TYR A 35 -6.42 -15.12 -0.04
C TYR A 35 -6.68 -14.71 1.41
N VAL A 36 -6.45 -15.63 2.34
CA VAL A 36 -6.40 -15.35 3.78
C VAL A 36 -5.10 -15.91 4.32
N VAL A 37 -4.29 -15.06 4.95
CA VAL A 37 -2.96 -15.41 5.47
C VAL A 37 -2.91 -15.03 6.94
N ASN A 38 -2.80 -16.02 7.84
CA ASN A 38 -2.81 -15.82 9.30
C ASN A 38 -3.97 -14.89 9.76
N ASN A 39 -5.19 -15.20 9.30
CA ASN A 39 -6.42 -14.44 9.57
C ASN A 39 -6.43 -13.00 9.01
N VAL A 40 -5.48 -12.63 8.14
CA VAL A 40 -5.48 -11.37 7.41
C VAL A 40 -5.95 -11.61 5.97
N PRO A 41 -7.06 -11.00 5.53
CA PRO A 41 -7.53 -11.13 4.16
C PRO A 41 -6.66 -10.30 3.21
N ILE A 42 -6.37 -10.87 2.04
CA ILE A 42 -5.73 -10.17 0.90
C ILE A 42 -6.78 -10.09 -0.19
N THR A 43 -7.11 -8.86 -0.60
CA THR A 43 -8.16 -8.60 -1.57
C THR A 43 -7.64 -8.50 -3.00
N THR A 44 -8.55 -8.56 -3.97
CA THR A 44 -8.24 -8.28 -5.38
C THR A 44 -7.75 -6.84 -5.59
N GLY A 45 -8.22 -5.88 -4.78
CA GLY A 45 -7.74 -4.50 -4.78
C GLY A 45 -6.28 -4.38 -4.34
N ASP A 46 -5.90 -5.07 -3.26
CA ASP A 46 -4.52 -5.08 -2.77
C ASP A 46 -3.53 -5.61 -3.82
N ILE A 47 -3.91 -6.70 -4.49
CA ILE A 47 -3.12 -7.32 -5.55
C ILE A 47 -3.01 -6.38 -6.75
N ALA A 48 -4.10 -5.69 -7.11
CA ALA A 48 -4.10 -4.72 -8.21
C ALA A 48 -3.17 -3.54 -7.92
N HIS A 49 -3.21 -2.98 -6.70
CA HIS A 49 -2.30 -1.92 -6.28
C HIS A 49 -0.83 -2.37 -6.30
N ARG A 50 -0.55 -3.61 -5.86
CA ARG A 50 0.81 -4.19 -5.93
C ARG A 50 1.27 -4.37 -7.38
N ALA A 51 0.39 -4.85 -8.25
CA ALA A 51 0.69 -5.02 -9.67
C ALA A 51 0.93 -3.66 -10.37
N ALA A 52 0.14 -2.65 -10.05
CA ALA A 52 0.35 -1.27 -10.49
C ALA A 52 1.72 -0.73 -10.04
N PHE A 53 2.08 -0.99 -8.78
CA PHE A 53 3.38 -0.60 -8.25
C PHE A 53 4.55 -1.29 -8.98
N PHE A 54 4.41 -2.57 -9.30
CA PHE A 54 5.41 -3.30 -10.11
C PHE A 54 5.57 -2.69 -11.50
N LYS A 55 4.47 -2.31 -12.15
CA LYS A 55 4.50 -1.62 -13.46
C LYS A 55 5.26 -0.29 -13.37
N LEU A 56 5.00 0.51 -12.33
CA LEU A 56 5.71 1.77 -12.11
C LEU A 56 7.22 1.56 -11.94
N GLN A 57 7.62 0.51 -11.22
CA GLN A 57 9.03 0.14 -11.04
C GLN A 57 9.65 -0.58 -12.24
N ARG A 58 8.86 -0.90 -13.28
CA ARG A 58 9.24 -1.83 -14.36
C ARG A 58 9.78 -3.17 -13.84
N LYS A 59 9.28 -3.60 -12.68
CA LYS A 59 9.62 -4.86 -12.02
C LYS A 59 8.70 -5.96 -12.55
N LYS A 60 9.26 -7.14 -12.87
CA LYS A 60 8.48 -8.36 -13.12
C LYS A 60 8.28 -9.12 -11.80
N GLY A 61 7.16 -9.82 -11.68
CA GLY A 61 6.89 -10.68 -10.52
C GLY A 61 5.40 -10.98 -10.35
N ASP A 62 5.10 -11.88 -9.42
CA ASP A 62 3.74 -12.20 -9.02
C ASP A 62 3.29 -11.26 -7.89
N ALA A 63 2.35 -10.37 -8.19
CA ALA A 63 1.82 -9.42 -7.24
C ALA A 63 1.02 -10.09 -6.12
N ALA A 64 0.36 -11.21 -6.39
CA ALA A 64 -0.37 -11.97 -5.37
C ALA A 64 0.63 -12.58 -4.37
N GLN A 65 1.69 -13.20 -4.89
CA GLN A 65 2.74 -13.78 -4.04
C GLN A 65 3.43 -12.72 -3.17
N GLU A 66 3.77 -11.55 -3.72
CA GLU A 66 4.39 -10.48 -2.90
C GLU A 66 3.43 -9.96 -1.81
N MET A 67 2.13 -9.92 -2.06
CA MET A 67 1.16 -9.56 -1.02
C MET A 67 1.05 -10.62 0.08
N ILE A 68 1.13 -11.91 -0.28
CA ILE A 68 1.21 -13.01 0.68
C ILE A 68 2.47 -12.86 1.54
N ASP A 69 3.63 -12.70 0.90
CA ASP A 69 4.91 -12.54 1.58
C ASP A 69 4.93 -11.31 2.49
N GLN A 70 4.38 -10.17 2.03
CA GLN A 70 4.23 -8.97 2.84
C GLN A 70 3.41 -9.26 4.12
N THR A 71 2.29 -9.96 3.95
CA THR A 71 1.37 -10.27 5.05
C THR A 71 2.05 -11.20 6.07
N LEU A 72 2.80 -12.20 5.60
CA LEU A 72 3.59 -13.08 6.45
C LEU A 72 4.69 -12.31 7.21
N ARG A 73 5.42 -11.41 6.55
CA ARG A 73 6.46 -10.58 7.20
C ARG A 73 5.88 -9.72 8.31
N LEU A 74 4.71 -9.11 8.09
CA LEU A 74 4.02 -8.31 9.10
C LEU A 74 3.50 -9.15 10.26
N ALA A 75 2.96 -10.34 9.97
CA ALA A 75 2.52 -11.27 11.00
C ALA A 75 3.69 -11.70 11.89
N GLU A 76 4.84 -12.01 11.28
CA GLU A 76 6.05 -12.39 12.01
C GLU A 76 6.63 -11.24 12.83
N ALA A 77 6.72 -10.04 12.26
CA ALA A 77 7.16 -8.87 13.02
C ALA A 77 6.25 -8.62 14.25
N ARG A 78 4.93 -8.77 14.09
CA ARG A 78 3.99 -8.67 15.20
C ARG A 78 4.21 -9.75 16.26
N ARG A 79 4.49 -10.99 15.84
CA ARG A 79 4.83 -12.11 16.74
C ARG A 79 6.07 -11.80 17.59
N LEU A 80 7.05 -11.11 17.00
CA LEU A 80 8.27 -10.66 17.68
C LEU A 80 8.08 -9.37 18.51
N GLY A 81 6.86 -8.84 18.62
CA GLY A 81 6.57 -7.60 19.34
C GLY A 81 7.04 -6.33 18.63
N ILE A 82 7.45 -6.43 17.35
CA ILE A 82 7.92 -5.30 16.56
C ILE A 82 6.73 -4.53 16.00
N ARG A 83 6.70 -3.22 16.28
CA ARG A 83 5.64 -2.31 15.81
C ARG A 83 6.27 -1.06 15.22
N ILE A 84 5.93 -0.76 13.96
CA ILE A 84 6.35 0.46 13.28
C ILE A 84 5.21 1.49 13.38
N THR A 85 5.52 2.64 13.97
CA THR A 85 4.55 3.73 14.16
C THR A 85 4.27 4.46 12.86
N ASP A 86 3.11 5.12 12.78
CA ASP A 86 2.72 5.89 11.60
C ASP A 86 3.70 7.04 11.32
N GLN A 87 4.21 7.69 12.36
CA GLN A 87 5.23 8.73 12.24
C GLN A 87 6.52 8.21 11.57
N GLN A 88 6.94 6.98 11.91
CA GLN A 88 8.11 6.35 11.28
C GLN A 88 7.86 6.05 9.80
N VAL A 89 6.65 5.60 9.46
CA VAL A 89 6.24 5.35 8.07
C VAL A 89 6.16 6.65 7.28
N ASP A 90 5.60 7.71 7.86
CA ASP A 90 5.47 9.03 7.23
C ASP A 90 6.84 9.67 6.97
N ALA A 91 7.75 9.58 7.94
CA ALA A 91 9.13 10.02 7.76
C ALA A 91 9.84 9.22 6.67
N ALA A 92 9.63 7.90 6.60
CA ALA A 92 10.19 7.07 5.54
C ALA A 92 9.59 7.39 4.17
N TYR A 93 8.29 7.67 4.10
CA TYR A 93 7.60 8.09 2.88
C TYR A 93 8.13 9.44 2.37
N GLN A 94 8.33 10.40 3.27
CA GLN A 94 8.96 11.68 2.93
C GLN A 94 10.39 11.49 2.44
N ARG A 95 11.21 10.67 3.13
CA ARG A 95 12.57 10.34 2.67
C ARG A 95 12.57 9.70 1.29
N PHE A 96 11.59 8.83 0.98
CA PHE A 96 11.47 8.25 -0.36
C PHE A 96 11.26 9.33 -1.42
N ALA A 97 10.36 10.29 -1.19
CA ALA A 97 10.16 11.42 -2.10
C ALA A 97 11.45 12.25 -2.29
N SER A 98 12.11 12.59 -1.19
CA SER A 98 13.38 13.34 -1.20
C SER A 98 14.50 12.61 -1.96
N ASN A 99 14.66 11.30 -1.74
CA ASN A 99 15.66 10.48 -2.42
C ASN A 99 15.42 10.40 -3.93
N ASN A 100 14.15 10.44 -4.35
CA ASN A 100 13.77 10.50 -5.76
C ASN A 100 13.71 11.94 -6.30
N LYS A 101 14.25 12.92 -5.56
CA LYS A 101 14.36 14.34 -5.95
C LYS A 101 13.02 14.96 -6.37
N MET A 102 11.93 14.60 -5.68
CA MET A 102 10.60 15.13 -5.97
C MET A 102 9.85 15.58 -4.71
N PRO A 103 8.99 16.60 -4.81
CA PRO A 103 8.08 16.97 -3.73
C PRO A 103 7.06 15.86 -3.43
N LEU A 104 6.56 15.82 -2.18
CA LEU A 104 5.60 14.82 -1.74
C LEU A 104 4.31 14.82 -2.59
N ALA A 105 3.79 16.02 -2.92
CA ALA A 105 2.61 16.16 -3.76
C ALA A 105 2.80 15.55 -5.17
N LYS A 106 4.03 15.63 -5.72
CA LYS A 106 4.36 15.03 -7.01
C LYS A 106 4.40 13.51 -6.91
N LEU A 107 4.94 12.97 -5.81
CA LEU A 107 4.91 11.53 -5.56
C LEU A 107 3.47 11.02 -5.42
N ASP A 108 2.64 11.68 -4.61
CA ASP A 108 1.22 11.35 -4.42
C ASP A 108 0.48 11.32 -5.78
N ALA A 109 0.75 12.31 -6.65
CA ALA A 109 0.17 12.38 -8.00
C ALA A 109 0.60 11.19 -8.89
N ILE A 110 1.91 10.88 -8.94
CA ILE A 110 2.43 9.76 -9.74
C ILE A 110 1.86 8.42 -9.28
N MET A 111 1.78 8.21 -7.96
CA MET A 111 1.23 6.99 -7.39
C MET A 111 -0.24 6.81 -7.74
N THR A 112 -1.03 7.86 -7.50
CA THR A 112 -2.47 7.87 -7.81
C THR A 112 -2.71 7.61 -9.30
N GLN A 113 -1.98 8.28 -10.18
CA GLN A 113 -2.09 8.09 -11.63
C GLN A 113 -1.71 6.66 -12.07
N SER A 114 -0.79 6.02 -11.34
CA SER A 114 -0.38 4.64 -11.63
C SER A 114 -1.34 3.60 -11.05
N GLY A 115 -2.35 3.99 -10.28
CA GLY A 115 -3.25 3.07 -9.57
C GLY A 115 -2.65 2.52 -8.27
N VAL A 116 -1.64 3.17 -7.70
CA VAL A 116 -1.06 2.84 -6.39
C VAL A 116 -1.58 3.87 -5.39
N THR A 117 -2.31 3.43 -4.37
CA THR A 117 -2.75 4.35 -3.31
C THR A 117 -1.60 4.68 -2.37
N LYS A 118 -1.65 5.87 -1.77
CA LYS A 118 -0.69 6.32 -0.75
C LYS A 118 -0.67 5.35 0.42
N GLU A 119 -1.84 4.90 0.83
CA GLU A 119 -2.06 3.96 1.93
C GLU A 119 -1.39 2.61 1.63
N HIS A 120 -1.59 2.06 0.43
CA HIS A 120 -0.96 0.80 0.03
C HIS A 120 0.57 0.89 0.03
N PHE A 121 1.12 2.00 -0.46
CA PHE A 121 2.57 2.17 -0.46
C PHE A 121 3.15 2.44 0.94
N LYS A 122 2.43 3.15 1.81
CA LYS A 122 2.81 3.30 3.21
C LYS A 122 2.81 1.95 3.94
N GLU A 123 1.83 1.09 3.67
CA GLU A 123 1.80 -0.28 4.23
C GLU A 123 2.98 -1.12 3.72
N PHE A 124 3.34 -0.97 2.45
CA PHE A 124 4.55 -1.58 1.91
C PHE A 124 5.81 -1.12 2.66
N ILE A 125 5.98 0.19 2.88
CA ILE A 125 7.09 0.74 3.66
C ILE A 125 7.10 0.14 5.08
N ARG A 126 5.93 0.10 5.73
CA ARG A 126 5.77 -0.48 7.08
C ARG A 126 6.28 -1.91 7.12
N ALA A 127 5.87 -2.75 6.16
CA ALA A 127 6.31 -4.14 6.09
C ALA A 127 7.82 -4.29 5.88
N GLN A 128 8.42 -3.47 5.01
CA GLN A 128 9.88 -3.48 4.79
C GLN A 128 10.65 -3.08 6.05
N MET A 129 10.19 -2.04 6.75
CA MET A 129 10.81 -1.59 8.00
C MET A 129 10.68 -2.63 9.10
N ALA A 130 9.49 -3.20 9.28
CA ALA A 130 9.21 -4.22 10.28
C ALA A 130 10.08 -5.48 10.05
N TRP A 131 10.21 -5.90 8.79
CA TRP A 131 11.04 -7.03 8.42
C TRP A 131 12.52 -6.79 8.68
N ASN A 132 13.05 -5.61 8.34
CA ASN A 132 14.44 -5.26 8.63
C ASN A 132 14.74 -5.27 10.13
N GLN A 133 13.80 -4.80 10.96
CA GLN A 133 13.93 -4.87 12.42
C GLN A 133 13.88 -6.31 12.93
N ALA A 134 12.99 -7.14 12.38
CA ALA A 134 12.89 -8.57 12.72
C ALA A 134 14.19 -9.32 12.42
N LEU A 135 14.74 -9.10 11.23
CA LEU A 135 16.01 -9.68 10.81
C LEU A 135 17.16 -9.22 11.72
N SER A 136 17.20 -7.93 12.05
CA SER A 136 18.21 -7.37 12.97
C SER A 136 18.11 -7.95 14.38
N ALA A 137 16.88 -8.19 14.87
CA ALA A 137 16.65 -8.83 16.16
C ALA A 137 17.17 -10.28 16.18
N ARG A 138 16.89 -11.04 15.11
CA ARG A 138 17.38 -12.42 14.95
C ARG A 138 18.91 -12.51 14.90
N TYR A 139 19.58 -11.56 14.24
CA TYR A 139 21.04 -11.54 14.24
C TYR A 139 21.63 -11.24 15.62
N ARG A 140 21.01 -10.35 16.40
CA ARG A 140 21.44 -10.06 17.78
C ARG A 140 21.20 -11.21 18.75
N SER A 141 20.17 -12.03 18.53
CA SER A 141 19.86 -13.17 19.40
C SER A 141 20.74 -14.40 19.16
N GLY A 142 21.78 -14.32 18.32
CA GLY A 142 22.74 -15.41 18.09
C GLY A 142 22.24 -16.55 17.18
N GLU A 143 20.92 -16.72 17.04
CA GLU A 143 20.28 -17.67 16.11
C GLU A 143 20.51 -17.36 14.62
N GLY A 144 21.00 -16.14 14.31
CA GLY A 144 21.39 -15.73 12.97
C GLY A 144 22.83 -16.11 12.57
N GLY A 145 23.58 -16.77 13.46
CA GLY A 145 24.98 -17.10 13.25
C GLY A 145 25.88 -15.90 13.50
N SER A 146 26.17 -15.60 14.76
CA SER A 146 27.41 -14.91 15.09
C SER A 146 28.53 -15.86 14.67
N VAL A 147 29.13 -15.64 13.49
CA VAL A 147 30.42 -16.25 13.19
C VAL A 147 31.37 -15.61 14.19
N THR A 148 31.60 -16.31 15.30
CA THR A 148 32.62 -15.89 16.25
C THR A 148 33.95 -15.89 15.52
N GLU A 149 34.90 -15.04 15.91
CA GLU A 149 36.25 -15.10 15.33
C GLU A 149 36.83 -16.52 15.44
N GLN A 150 36.44 -17.26 16.48
CA GLN A 150 36.75 -18.68 16.65
C GLN A 150 36.11 -19.56 15.57
N ASP A 151 34.84 -19.36 15.20
CA ASP A 151 34.19 -20.09 14.11
C ASP A 151 34.78 -19.72 12.74
N ALA A 152 35.17 -18.46 12.53
CA ALA A 152 35.86 -18.02 11.31
C ALA A 152 37.25 -18.68 11.20
N VAL A 153 38.02 -18.69 12.29
CA VAL A 153 39.34 -19.34 12.37
C VAL A 153 39.19 -20.85 12.21
N ARG A 154 38.19 -21.48 12.82
CA ARG A 154 37.93 -22.92 12.68
C ARG A 154 37.58 -23.30 11.24
N ARG A 155 36.75 -22.50 10.56
CA ARG A 155 36.46 -22.67 9.12
C ARG A 155 37.67 -22.41 8.22
N MET A 156 38.59 -21.52 8.61
CA MET A 156 39.85 -21.30 7.89
C MET A 156 40.84 -22.46 8.08
N LEU A 157 40.89 -23.04 9.29
CA LEU A 157 41.71 -24.20 9.62
C LEU A 157 41.19 -25.49 8.95
N ASP A 158 39.86 -25.70 8.95
CA ASP A 158 39.21 -26.85 8.31
C ASP A 158 39.30 -26.80 6.78
N LYS A 159 39.43 -25.60 6.18
CA LYS A 159 39.60 -25.41 4.72
C LYS A 159 41.05 -25.46 4.24
N GLY A 160 42.02 -25.79 5.10
CA GLY A 160 43.36 -26.22 4.66
C GLY A 160 44.08 -25.27 3.71
N GLY A 161 44.83 -24.32 4.26
CA GLY A 161 46.15 -23.96 3.73
C GLY A 161 46.28 -23.34 2.32
N SER A 162 45.20 -22.93 1.65
CA SER A 162 45.32 -22.19 0.39
C SER A 162 45.44 -20.69 0.68
N LYS A 163 46.67 -20.24 0.95
CA LYS A 163 47.04 -18.82 0.87
C LYS A 163 46.87 -18.32 -0.57
N PRO A 164 46.55 -17.02 -0.77
CA PRO A 164 46.34 -16.42 -2.10
C PRO A 164 47.57 -16.52 -3.00
#